data_AF-A0A453RDS3-F1
#
_entry.id   AF-A0A453RDS3-F1
#
_cell.length_a   1.000
_cell.length_b   1.000
_cell.length_c   1.000
_cell.angle_alpha   90.00
_cell.angle_beta   90.00
_cell.angle_gamma   90.00
#
_symmetry.space_group_name_H-M   'P 1'
#
loop_
_entity.id
_entity.type
_entity.pdbx_description
1 polymer ?
#
loop_
_entity_poly.entity_id
_entity_poly.type
_entity_poly.pdbx_seq_one_letter_code
_entity_poly.pdbx_strand_id
1 'polypeptide(L)'
;GSGSSEAIPSFPLYTIYAASKRYVAQFSRSLYVEYRSKGIDVQCQAPLLVQTKMTSIVAGPGKRRRGLLQRLLVPTSDEYARAAARWIGHGPLCMPNLGHRLQWRLCRVVPDRLLDAQRLRENLRQRAVFQRLRSSRAPSQANGGEQS
;
A
#
# COMPACT_ATOMS: atom_id res chain seq x y z
N GLY A 1 0.95 0.10 -0.61
CA GLY A 1 1.12 -0.35 0.79
C GLY A 1 1.28 0.88 1.67
N SER A 2 1.36 0.72 2.99
CA SER A 2 1.56 1.84 3.91
C SER A 2 2.88 2.58 3.65
N GLY A 3 3.93 1.87 3.22
CA GLY A 3 5.22 2.47 2.84
C GLY A 3 5.16 3.44 1.68
N SER A 4 4.07 3.42 0.89
CA SER A 4 3.92 4.36 -0.22
C SER A 4 3.66 5.77 0.28
N SER A 5 3.03 5.92 1.46
CA SER A 5 2.74 7.22 2.10
C SER A 5 3.98 8.00 2.53
N GLU A 6 5.10 7.30 2.66
CA GLU A 6 6.40 7.91 2.94
C GLU A 6 7.17 8.25 1.66
N ALA A 7 6.99 7.46 0.60
CA ALA A 7 7.78 7.54 -0.63
C ALA A 7 7.26 8.56 -1.64
N ILE A 8 5.98 8.94 -1.55
CA ILE A 8 5.25 9.69 -2.58
C ILE A 8 4.66 10.95 -1.94
N PRO A 9 4.67 12.11 -2.64
CA PRO A 9 4.24 13.39 -2.10
C PRO A 9 2.76 13.43 -1.72
N SER A 10 1.85 12.85 -2.52
CA SER A 10 0.41 12.92 -2.26
C SER A 10 -0.37 11.64 -2.59
N PHE A 11 -1.54 11.51 -1.96
CA PHE A 11 -2.48 10.39 -2.10
C PHE A 11 -3.92 10.88 -2.26
N PRO A 12 -4.27 11.50 -3.40
CA PRO A 12 -5.61 12.01 -3.64
C PRO A 12 -6.64 10.87 -3.57
N LEU A 13 -7.81 11.11 -2.97
CA LEU A 13 -8.86 10.11 -2.70
C LEU A 13 -8.49 9.02 -1.66
N TYR A 14 -7.28 9.06 -1.09
CA TYR A 14 -6.82 8.18 0.00
C TYR A 14 -6.14 8.99 1.13
N THR A 15 -6.51 10.26 1.30
CA THR A 15 -5.85 11.23 2.19
C THR A 15 -5.77 10.74 3.63
N ILE A 16 -6.89 10.30 4.22
CA ILE A 16 -6.92 9.83 5.62
C ILE A 16 -6.02 8.63 5.80
N TYR A 17 -6.09 7.66 4.89
CA TYR A 17 -5.22 6.48 4.92
C TYR A 17 -3.74 6.88 4.91
N ALA A 18 -3.34 7.74 3.96
CA ALA A 18 -1.95 8.17 3.84
C ALA A 18 -1.48 8.98 5.06
N ALA A 19 -2.30 9.92 5.53
CA ALA A 19 -2.01 10.72 6.71
C ALA A 19 -1.83 9.85 7.96
N SER A 20 -2.73 8.89 8.21
CA SER A 20 -2.62 7.98 9.36
C SER A 20 -1.37 7.10 9.27
N LYS A 21 -1.01 6.60 8.08
CA LYS A 21 0.20 5.77 7.92
C LYS A 21 1.48 6.58 8.10
N ARG A 22 1.51 7.81 7.60
CA ARG A 22 2.64 8.73 7.79
C ARG A 22 2.80 9.18 9.24
N TYR A 23 1.69 9.44 9.92
CA TYR A 23 1.69 9.74 11.36
C TYR A 23 2.33 8.61 12.16
N VAL A 24 1.90 7.36 11.94
CA VAL A 24 2.47 6.19 12.64
C VAL A 24 3.96 6.04 12.37
N ALA A 25 4.39 6.21 11.11
CA ALA A 25 5.82 6.14 10.77
C ALA A 25 6.64 7.22 11.47
N GLN A 26 6.16 8.47 11.49
CA GLN A 26 6.84 9.57 12.16
C GLN A 26 6.87 9.36 13.68
N PHE A 27 5.75 8.97 14.28
CA PHE A 27 5.65 8.68 15.70
C PHE A 27 6.63 7.57 16.12
N SER A 28 6.67 6.46 15.38
CA SER A 28 7.63 5.38 15.63
C SER A 28 9.09 5.83 15.48
N ARG A 29 9.40 6.74 14.54
CA ARG A 29 10.76 7.31 14.39
C ARG A 29 11.16 8.16 15.58
N SER A 30 10.25 8.97 16.12
CA SER A 30 10.51 9.74 17.35
C SER A 30 10.81 8.80 18.51
N LEU A 31 9.94 7.79 18.73
CA LEU A 31 10.15 6.80 19.79
C LEU A 31 11.47 6.03 19.63
N TYR A 32 11.85 5.66 18.41
CA TYR A 32 13.14 5.01 18.15
C TYR A 32 14.30 5.83 18.71
N VAL A 33 14.31 7.15 18.52
CA VAL A 33 15.38 8.02 19.03
C VAL A 33 15.29 8.20 20.54
N GLU A 34 14.09 8.43 21.07
CA GLU A 34 13.83 8.68 22.50
C GLU A 34 14.15 7.49 23.42
N TYR A 35 13.98 6.28 22.90
CA TYR A 35 14.12 5.05 23.66
C TYR A 35 15.41 4.28 23.33
N ARG A 36 16.20 4.73 22.34
CA ARG A 36 17.46 4.10 21.94
C ARG A 36 18.46 3.99 23.10
N SER A 37 18.59 5.05 23.90
CA SER A 37 19.50 5.07 25.06
C SER A 37 19.06 4.15 26.19
N LYS A 38 17.79 3.72 26.19
CA LYS A 38 17.19 2.80 27.16
C LYS A 38 17.24 1.35 26.69
N GLY A 39 17.93 1.06 25.58
CA GLY A 39 18.02 -0.28 25.01
C GLY A 39 16.74 -0.80 24.37
N ILE A 40 15.75 0.07 24.12
CA ILE A 40 14.48 -0.30 23.48
C ILE A 40 14.53 0.12 22.01
N ASP A 41 14.43 -0.87 21.11
CA ASP A 41 14.42 -0.67 19.66
C ASP A 41 12.98 -0.57 19.15
N VAL A 42 12.60 0.59 18.59
CA VAL A 42 11.26 0.81 18.02
C VAL A 42 11.36 0.86 16.49
N GLN A 43 10.73 -0.11 15.82
CA GLN A 43 10.77 -0.20 14.35
C GLN A 43 9.37 -0.17 13.73
N CYS A 44 9.18 0.71 12.75
CA CYS A 44 7.95 0.80 11.98
C CYS A 44 8.00 -0.11 10.74
N GLN A 45 7.03 -1.02 10.62
CA GLN A 45 6.87 -1.88 9.45
C GLN A 45 5.97 -1.20 8.41
N ALA A 46 6.58 -0.71 7.32
CA ALA A 46 5.89 0.07 6.29
C ALA A 46 6.03 -0.58 4.90
N PRO A 47 5.36 -1.72 4.62
CA PRO A 47 5.45 -2.38 3.33
C PRO A 47 4.97 -1.50 2.17
N LEU A 48 5.69 -1.55 1.03
CA LEU A 48 5.13 -1.14 -0.27
C LEU A 48 4.14 -2.21 -0.77
N LEU A 49 3.79 -2.27 -2.06
CA LEU A 49 2.77 -3.22 -2.50
C LEU A 49 3.21 -4.67 -2.23
N VAL A 50 2.37 -5.43 -1.53
CA VAL A 50 2.57 -6.84 -1.18
C VAL A 50 1.40 -7.63 -1.78
N GLN A 51 1.68 -8.83 -2.29
CA GLN A 51 0.66 -9.67 -2.87
C GLN A 51 -0.24 -10.24 -1.76
N THR A 52 -1.47 -9.74 -1.70
CA THR A 52 -2.52 -10.19 -0.78
C THR A 52 -3.82 -10.45 -1.54
N LYS A 53 -4.72 -11.27 -0.95
CA LYS A 53 -6.05 -11.53 -1.51
C LYS A 53 -6.86 -10.25 -1.81
N MET A 54 -6.62 -9.19 -1.02
CA MET A 54 -7.22 -7.87 -1.23
C MET A 54 -6.66 -7.15 -2.46
N THR A 55 -5.35 -7.18 -2.66
CA THR A 55 -4.71 -6.55 -3.84
C THR A 55 -5.02 -7.28 -5.14
N SER A 56 -5.28 -8.60 -5.11
CA SER A 56 -5.66 -9.37 -6.30
C SER A 56 -7.07 -9.07 -6.82
N ILE A 57 -7.96 -8.54 -5.97
CA ILE A 57 -9.30 -8.10 -6.40
C ILE A 57 -9.20 -6.75 -7.12
N VAL A 58 -8.26 -5.90 -6.70
CA VAL A 58 -8.08 -4.53 -7.22
C VAL A 58 -7.19 -4.49 -8.46
N ALA A 59 -6.20 -5.38 -8.55
CA ALA A 59 -5.42 -5.61 -9.75
C ALA A 59 -6.19 -6.56 -10.68
N GLY A 60 -6.99 -6.00 -11.60
CA GLY A 60 -7.79 -6.77 -12.54
C GLY A 60 -7.03 -7.90 -13.27
N PRO A 61 -7.74 -8.85 -13.90
CA PRO A 61 -7.21 -10.13 -14.37
C PRO A 61 -6.00 -10.04 -15.33
N GLY A 62 -5.78 -8.89 -15.99
CA GLY A 62 -4.67 -8.64 -16.91
C GLY A 62 -3.30 -8.30 -16.27
N LYS A 63 -3.20 -8.14 -14.94
CA LYS A 63 -1.93 -7.87 -14.23
C LYS A 63 -1.29 -9.12 -13.60
N ARG A 64 -1.65 -10.32 -14.06
CA ARG A 64 -0.96 -11.57 -13.72
C ARG A 64 0.27 -11.78 -14.62
N ARG A 65 1.25 -10.86 -14.63
CA ARG A 65 2.55 -11.15 -15.27
C ARG A 65 3.38 -12.02 -14.33
N ARG A 66 3.23 -13.35 -14.45
CA ARG A 66 4.12 -14.34 -13.82
C ARG A 66 5.55 -14.14 -14.35
N GLY A 67 6.34 -13.28 -13.72
CA GLY A 67 7.74 -13.09 -14.05
C GLY A 67 8.56 -12.80 -12.79
N LEU A 68 9.83 -13.16 -12.81
CA LEU A 68 10.80 -12.93 -11.72
C LEU A 68 10.81 -11.46 -11.26
N LEU A 69 10.66 -10.51 -12.20
CA LEU A 69 10.56 -9.08 -11.92
C LEU A 69 9.35 -8.71 -11.05
N GLN A 70 8.20 -9.38 -11.21
CA GLN A 70 7.02 -9.10 -10.38
C GLN A 70 7.21 -9.61 -8.95
N ARG A 71 7.87 -10.75 -8.75
CA ARG A 71 8.19 -11.27 -7.41
C ARG A 71 9.20 -10.39 -6.67
N LEU A 72 10.16 -9.82 -7.40
CA LEU A 72 11.11 -8.84 -6.85
C LEU A 72 10.42 -7.53 -6.45
N LEU A 73 9.45 -7.05 -7.24
CA LEU A 73 8.74 -5.79 -7.00
C LEU A 73 7.56 -5.92 -6.02
N VAL A 74 6.90 -7.08 -5.99
CA VAL A 74 5.73 -7.36 -5.18
C VAL A 74 5.95 -8.71 -4.48
N PRO A 75 6.61 -8.72 -3.30
CA PRO A 75 6.81 -9.93 -2.53
C PRO A 75 5.47 -10.49 -2.04
N THR A 76 5.43 -11.80 -1.76
CA THR A 76 4.29 -12.40 -1.07
C THR A 76 4.23 -11.94 0.39
N SER A 77 3.09 -12.12 1.05
CA SER A 77 2.95 -11.80 2.48
C SER A 77 3.95 -12.56 3.35
N ASP A 78 4.15 -13.85 3.05
CA ASP A 78 5.02 -14.72 3.84
C ASP A 78 6.50 -14.40 3.63
N GLU A 79 6.88 -14.08 2.39
CA GLU A 79 8.22 -13.59 2.07
C GLU A 79 8.50 -12.26 2.76
N TYR A 80 7.55 -11.32 2.72
CA TYR A 80 7.66 -10.05 3.42
C TYR A 80 7.79 -10.26 4.93
N ALA A 81 6.95 -11.10 5.54
CA ALA A 81 6.97 -11.36 6.97
C ALA A 81 8.31 -11.97 7.42
N ARG A 82 8.82 -12.95 6.67
CA ARG A 82 10.13 -13.56 6.95
C ARG A 82 11.27 -12.55 6.82
N ALA A 83 11.23 -11.69 5.79
CA ALA A 83 12.24 -10.66 5.58
C ALA A 83 12.16 -9.56 6.65
N ALA A 84 10.95 -9.15 7.05
CA ALA A 84 10.71 -8.15 8.09
C ALA A 84 11.19 -8.63 9.46
N ALA A 85 10.94 -9.90 9.82
CA ALA A 85 11.42 -10.48 11.08
C ALA A 85 12.96 -10.49 11.16
N ARG A 86 13.64 -10.73 10.05
CA ARG A 86 15.11 -10.67 9.98
C ARG A 86 15.68 -9.25 9.99
N TRP A 87 14.85 -8.23 9.77
CA TRP A 87 15.26 -6.83 9.69
C TRP A 87 15.12 -6.07 11.01
N ILE A 88 14.64 -6.74 12.07
CA ILE A 88 14.53 -6.15 13.40
C ILE A 88 15.92 -5.67 13.86
N GLY A 89 16.01 -4.44 14.39
CA GLY A 89 17.28 -3.81 14.80
C GLY A 89 18.04 -3.07 13.69
N HIS A 90 17.63 -3.17 12.42
CA HIS A 90 18.29 -2.48 11.29
C HIS A 90 17.72 -1.07 11.00
N GLY A 91 17.35 -0.35 12.05
CA GLY A 91 16.87 1.05 11.99
C GLY A 91 15.36 1.22 12.16
N PRO A 92 14.87 2.48 12.15
CA PRO A 92 13.52 2.84 12.59
C PRO A 92 12.42 2.52 11.56
N LEU A 93 12.76 2.33 10.29
CA LEU A 93 11.81 2.00 9.22
C LEU A 93 12.25 0.72 8.52
N CYS A 94 11.37 -0.28 8.53
CA CYS A 94 11.64 -1.56 7.88
C CYS A 94 11.23 -1.52 6.40
N MET A 95 12.23 -1.67 5.52
CA MET A 95 12.07 -1.83 4.08
C MET A 95 13.01 -2.94 3.60
N PRO A 96 12.71 -4.21 3.94
CA PRO A 96 13.69 -5.29 3.85
C PRO A 96 13.89 -5.78 2.41
N ASN A 97 12.91 -5.55 1.53
CA ASN A 97 12.93 -6.06 0.17
C ASN A 97 13.63 -5.10 -0.80
N LEU A 98 14.56 -5.62 -1.59
CA LEU A 98 15.32 -4.84 -2.56
C LEU A 98 14.42 -4.13 -3.59
N GLY A 99 13.38 -4.79 -4.10
CA GLY A 99 12.46 -4.16 -5.05
C GLY A 99 11.63 -3.04 -4.44
N HIS A 100 11.31 -3.12 -3.14
CA HIS A 100 10.67 -2.02 -2.41
C HIS A 100 11.64 -0.84 -2.23
N ARG A 101 12.91 -1.11 -1.91
CA ARG A 101 13.96 -0.07 -1.86
C ARG A 101 14.18 0.59 -3.23
N LEU A 102 14.13 -0.19 -4.31
CA LEU A 102 14.24 0.34 -5.67
C LEU A 102 13.04 1.22 -6.04
N GLN A 103 11.81 0.74 -5.78
CA GLN A 103 10.59 1.53 -5.99
C GLN A 103 10.63 2.86 -5.23
N TRP A 104 11.10 2.82 -3.97
CA TRP A 104 11.29 4.03 -3.18
C TRP A 104 12.25 5.01 -3.84
N ARG A 105 13.44 4.53 -4.27
CA ARG A 105 14.41 5.39 -4.95
C ARG A 105 13.87 5.97 -6.25
N LEU A 106 13.14 5.17 -7.03
CA LEU A 106 12.50 5.64 -8.25
C LEU A 106 11.46 6.74 -7.96
N CYS A 107 10.62 6.57 -6.92
CA CYS A 107 9.66 7.61 -6.53
C CYS A 107 10.34 8.93 -6.12
N ARG A 108 11.59 8.91 -5.65
CA ARG A 108 12.34 10.13 -5.33
C ARG A 108 12.95 10.83 -6.55
N VAL A 109 13.11 10.12 -7.67
CA VAL A 109 13.69 10.67 -8.91
C VAL A 109 12.59 11.22 -9.82
N VAL A 110 11.41 10.62 -9.80
CA VAL A 110 10.29 11.05 -10.63
C VAL A 110 9.69 12.37 -10.11
N PRO A 111 9.42 13.37 -10.97
CA PRO A 111 8.79 14.62 -10.55
C PRO A 111 7.41 14.41 -9.90
N ASP A 112 7.14 15.16 -8.84
CA ASP A 112 5.92 15.06 -8.04
C ASP A 112 4.63 15.14 -8.87
N ARG A 113 4.58 16.06 -9.84
CA ARG A 113 3.41 16.23 -10.74
C ARG A 113 3.05 14.95 -11.48
N LEU A 114 4.05 14.19 -11.92
CA LEU A 114 3.82 12.95 -12.65
C LEU A 114 3.32 11.84 -11.71
N LEU A 115 3.89 11.76 -10.51
CA LEU A 115 3.44 10.82 -9.48
C LEU A 115 2.00 11.12 -9.07
N ASP A 116 1.66 12.38 -8.82
CA ASP A 116 0.33 12.81 -8.41
C ASP A 116 -0.71 12.55 -9.49
N ALA A 117 -0.41 12.88 -10.75
CA ALA A 117 -1.30 12.61 -11.87
C ALA A 117 -1.54 11.11 -12.08
N GLN A 118 -0.48 10.29 -12.01
CA GLN A 118 -0.59 8.84 -12.09
C GLN A 118 -1.45 8.29 -10.94
N ARG A 119 -1.19 8.74 -9.70
CA ARG A 119 -1.91 8.29 -8.50
C ARG A 119 -3.37 8.64 -8.55
N LEU A 120 -3.71 9.88 -8.93
CA LEU A 120 -5.10 10.29 -9.11
C LEU A 120 -5.82 9.42 -10.15
N ARG A 121 -5.18 9.15 -11.29
CA ARG A 121 -5.74 8.28 -12.35
C ARG A 121 -5.98 6.86 -11.85
N GLU A 122 -5.05 6.29 -11.10
CA GLU A 122 -5.19 4.96 -10.49
C GLU A 122 -6.32 4.93 -9.46
N ASN A 123 -6.39 5.91 -8.56
CA ASN A 123 -7.38 5.96 -7.49
C ASN A 123 -8.80 6.16 -8.04
N LEU A 124 -8.96 6.95 -9.11
CA LEU A 124 -10.23 7.07 -9.83
C LEU A 124 -10.67 5.75 -10.47
N ARG A 125 -9.73 5.02 -11.10
CA ARG A 125 -10.00 3.69 -11.67
C ARG A 125 -10.46 2.71 -10.60
N GLN A 126 -9.79 2.70 -9.45
CA GLN A 126 -10.17 1.84 -8.32
C GLN A 126 -11.56 2.18 -7.81
N ARG A 127 -11.88 3.48 -7.63
CA ARG A 127 -13.20 3.94 -7.19
C ARG A 127 -14.30 3.50 -8.15
N ALA A 128 -14.08 3.61 -9.47
CA ALA A 128 -15.03 3.14 -10.47
C ALA A 128 -15.27 1.62 -10.39
N VAL A 129 -14.22 0.81 -10.17
CA VAL A 129 -14.36 -0.64 -9.96
C VAL A 129 -15.18 -0.94 -8.70
N PHE A 130 -14.88 -0.28 -7.59
CA PHE A 130 -15.63 -0.48 -6.34
C PHE A 130 -17.09 -0.05 -6.43
N GLN A 131 -17.40 1.02 -7.18
CA GLN A 131 -18.78 1.42 -7.47
C GLN A 131 -19.52 0.34 -8.24
N ARG A 132 -18.90 -0.26 -9.27
CA ARG A 132 -19.49 -1.37 -10.05
C ARG A 132 -19.74 -2.62 -9.21
N LEU A 133 -18.81 -2.96 -8.32
CA LEU A 133 -18.97 -4.10 -7.40
C LEU A 133 -20.07 -3.87 -6.34
N ARG A 134 -20.29 -2.60 -5.96
CA ARG A 134 -21.39 -2.23 -5.05
C ARG A 134 -22.74 -2.31 -5.78
N SER A 135 -22.83 -1.77 -7.00
CA SER A 135 -24.07 -1.83 -7.78
C SER A 135 -24.46 -3.26 -8.14
N SER A 136 -23.50 -4.15 -8.41
CA SER A 136 -23.78 -5.58 -8.68
C SER A 136 -24.22 -6.39 -7.46
N ARG A 137 -24.06 -5.83 -6.24
CA ARG A 137 -24.45 -6.48 -4.97
C ARG A 137 -25.74 -5.92 -4.39
N ALA A 138 -26.34 -4.90 -4.99
CA ALA A 138 -27.65 -4.41 -4.58
C ALA A 138 -28.70 -5.48 -4.90
N PRO A 139 -29.51 -5.95 -3.92
CA PRO A 139 -30.59 -6.86 -4.20
C PRO A 139 -31.62 -6.16 -5.08
N SER A 140 -32.12 -6.87 -6.10
CA SER A 140 -33.24 -6.43 -6.94
C SER A 140 -34.52 -6.36 -6.12
N GLN A 141 -34.72 -5.25 -5.39
CA GLN A 141 -36.04 -4.85 -4.90
C GLN A 141 -36.76 -4.09 -6.01
N ALA A 142 -37.48 -4.81 -6.85
CA ALA A 142 -38.59 -4.32 -7.67
C ALA A 142 -39.27 -5.53 -8.32
N ASN A 143 -40.09 -6.26 -7.56
CA ASN A 143 -41.21 -6.99 -8.12
C ASN A 143 -42.32 -7.09 -7.06
N GLY A 144 -42.92 -5.94 -6.79
CA GLY A 144 -44.23 -5.81 -6.18
C GLY A 144 -45.03 -4.90 -7.09
N GLY A 145 -46.02 -5.46 -7.79
CA GLY A 145 -46.85 -4.73 -8.76
C GLY A 145 -47.79 -5.66 -9.51
N GLU A 146 -48.94 -5.93 -8.86
CA GLU A 146 -50.25 -6.20 -9.47
C GLU A 146 -50.40 -7.43 -10.39
N GLN A 147 -51.05 -8.47 -9.86
CA GLN A 147 -52.01 -9.25 -10.63
C GLN A 147 -53.37 -9.11 -9.95
N SER A 148 -54.27 -8.48 -10.70
CA SER A 148 -55.69 -8.32 -10.42
C SER A 148 -56.49 -9.52 -10.93
#